data_AF-A0A2U2MXS6-F1
#
_entry.id   AF-A0A2U2MXS6-F1
#
_cell.length_a   1.000
_cell.length_b   1.000
_cell.length_c   1.000
_cell.angle_alpha   90.00
_cell.angle_beta   90.00
_cell.angle_gamma   90.00
#
_symmetry.space_group_name_H-M   'P 1'
#
loop_
_entity.id
_entity.type
_entity.pdbx_description
1 polymer ?
#
loop_
_entity_poly.entity_id
_entity_poly.type
_entity_poly.pdbx_seq_one_letter_code
_entity_poly.pdbx_strand_id
1 'polypeptide(L)'
;VAHQALQFRIMRCKEATPVNAPTLFRFGAFGRLGANDNVDQLFKNERATVSLGYIGLAETTAVFYGKNWIRDHGWDPEGKEFALSIVKRMNELCKQWSKAEGYHYSVYSTPSESLTDRFNRMDREKFGRIEGVTDHDFYTNSFHYPVWLQPTPMEKLNYEKDFPYYASGGFINYCEYPCLQDNPKALEAVWDYAYNIGIGYLGTNTPIDHCFVCGFQGDFEPTEEGFKCPECGNSDPDKCNVTKRTCGYLGSPVQRPMVHGRHEEIAHRVKHMSG
;
A
#
# COMPACT_ATOMS: atom_id res chain seq x y z
N VAL A 1 -13.62 19.01 -4.19
CA VAL A 1 -13.78 17.82 -5.05
C VAL A 1 -13.79 16.52 -4.25
N ALA A 2 -12.68 16.06 -3.66
CA ALA A 2 -12.65 14.76 -2.95
C ALA A 2 -13.73 14.65 -1.86
N HIS A 3 -13.89 15.69 -1.03
CA HIS A 3 -14.94 15.73 -0.01
C HIS A 3 -16.36 15.54 -0.59
N GLN A 4 -16.68 16.23 -1.69
CA GLN A 4 -17.98 16.11 -2.37
C GLN A 4 -18.21 14.70 -2.91
N ALA A 5 -17.17 14.04 -3.43
CA ALA A 5 -17.26 12.66 -3.89
C ALA A 5 -17.52 11.69 -2.71
N LEU A 6 -16.91 11.93 -1.54
CA LEU A 6 -17.17 11.14 -0.34
C LEU A 6 -18.60 11.35 0.18
N GLN A 7 -19.08 12.60 0.24
CA GLN A 7 -20.46 12.92 0.59
C GLN A 7 -21.46 12.21 -0.33
N PHE A 8 -21.20 12.20 -1.64
CA PHE A 8 -22.03 11.47 -2.61
C PHE A 8 -22.08 9.97 -2.29
N ARG A 9 -20.93 9.35 -1.98
CA ARG A 9 -20.88 7.93 -1.60
C ARG A 9 -21.66 7.65 -0.32
N ILE A 10 -21.55 8.51 0.69
CA ILE A 10 -22.33 8.40 1.93
C ILE A 10 -23.82 8.44 1.63
N MET A 11 -24.26 9.42 0.82
CA MET A 11 -25.67 9.54 0.42
C MET A 11 -26.16 8.28 -0.30
N ARG A 12 -25.36 7.73 -1.22
CA ARG A 12 -25.68 6.46 -1.88
C ARG A 12 -25.80 5.28 -0.92
N CYS A 13 -24.91 5.16 0.07
CA CYS A 13 -24.98 4.09 1.07
C CYS A 13 -26.25 4.17 1.94
N LYS A 14 -26.75 5.38 2.20
CA LYS A 14 -27.96 5.62 3.02
C LYS A 14 -29.26 5.27 2.35
N GLU A 15 -29.27 5.11 1.02
CA GLU A 15 -30.45 4.65 0.29
C GLU A 15 -30.70 3.15 0.45
N ALA A 16 -29.75 2.39 1.01
CA ALA A 16 -29.98 0.99 1.34
C ALA A 16 -31.03 0.87 2.47
N THR A 17 -31.80 -0.21 2.39
CA THR A 17 -32.77 -0.60 3.41
C THR A 17 -32.31 -1.89 4.09
N PRO A 18 -32.73 -2.16 5.33
CA PRO A 18 -32.34 -3.38 6.05
C PRO A 18 -32.69 -4.67 5.30
N VAL A 19 -33.70 -4.64 4.42
CA VAL A 19 -34.11 -5.79 3.60
C VAL A 19 -33.20 -6.05 2.40
N ASN A 20 -32.42 -5.06 1.94
CA ASN A 20 -31.46 -5.27 0.84
C ASN A 20 -30.34 -6.24 1.24
N ALA A 21 -29.93 -6.24 2.51
CA ALA A 21 -28.91 -7.15 3.05
C ALA A 21 -29.21 -7.54 4.52
N PRO A 22 -30.17 -8.46 4.75
CA PRO A 22 -30.63 -8.80 6.10
C PRO A 22 -29.53 -9.31 7.02
N THR A 23 -28.56 -10.08 6.50
CA THR A 23 -27.42 -10.56 7.28
C THR A 23 -26.59 -9.41 7.85
N LEU A 24 -26.38 -8.35 7.07
CA LEU A 24 -25.65 -7.16 7.48
C LEU A 24 -26.46 -6.35 8.49
N PHE A 25 -27.68 -5.97 8.13
CA PHE A 25 -28.41 -4.94 8.86
C PHE A 25 -29.32 -5.49 9.98
N ARG A 26 -29.79 -6.73 9.89
CA ARG A 26 -30.83 -7.29 10.77
C ARG A 26 -30.35 -8.43 11.66
N PHE A 27 -29.44 -9.26 11.16
CA PHE A 27 -29.03 -10.50 11.84
C PHE A 27 -27.66 -10.44 12.51
N GLY A 28 -27.15 -9.23 12.76
CA GLY A 28 -26.08 -8.99 13.73
C GLY A 28 -24.69 -8.74 13.15
N ALA A 29 -24.47 -8.79 11.84
CA ALA A 29 -23.13 -8.52 11.31
C ALA A 29 -22.75 -7.03 11.44
N PHE A 30 -23.64 -6.10 11.11
CA PHE A 30 -23.48 -4.66 11.45
C PHE A 30 -24.39 -4.24 12.59
N GLY A 31 -25.56 -4.86 12.73
CA GLY A 31 -26.52 -4.50 13.76
C GLY A 31 -27.79 -5.35 13.68
N ARG A 32 -28.80 -4.97 14.46
CA ARG A 32 -30.10 -5.64 14.54
C ARG A 32 -31.23 -4.64 14.32
N LEU A 33 -31.33 -4.14 13.09
CA LEU A 33 -32.39 -3.24 12.65
C LEU A 33 -33.69 -4.00 12.36
N GLY A 34 -34.82 -3.34 12.61
CA GLY A 34 -36.12 -3.70 12.05
C GLY A 34 -36.13 -3.58 10.52
N ALA A 35 -37.12 -4.19 9.86
CA ALA A 35 -37.18 -4.20 8.40
C ALA A 35 -37.33 -2.81 7.76
N ASN A 36 -37.93 -1.86 8.50
CA ASN A 36 -38.25 -0.51 8.04
C ASN A 36 -37.34 0.56 8.68
N ASP A 37 -36.35 0.17 9.47
CA ASP A 37 -35.45 1.12 10.12
C ASP A 37 -34.48 1.74 9.12
N ASN A 38 -33.96 2.92 9.45
CA ASN A 38 -32.95 3.58 8.64
C ASN A 38 -31.55 3.00 8.92
N VAL A 39 -30.85 2.55 7.87
CA VAL A 39 -29.49 1.98 7.97
C VAL A 39 -28.44 3.00 8.44
N ASP A 40 -28.70 4.30 8.27
CA ASP A 40 -27.81 5.40 8.66
C ASP A 40 -27.54 5.44 10.17
N GLN A 41 -28.43 4.84 10.97
CA GLN A 41 -28.24 4.64 12.41
C GLN A 41 -27.00 3.79 12.72
N LEU A 42 -26.57 2.93 11.80
CA LEU A 42 -25.38 2.09 11.93
C LEU A 42 -24.11 2.78 11.42
N PHE A 43 -24.23 3.95 10.80
CA PHE A 43 -23.11 4.67 10.17
C PHE A 43 -22.73 5.95 10.92
N LYS A 44 -23.75 6.71 11.36
CA LYS A 44 -23.60 7.99 12.05
C LYS A 44 -22.93 7.87 13.42
N ASN A 45 -22.63 9.03 14.00
CA ASN A 45 -21.93 9.20 15.28
C ASN A 45 -20.56 8.52 15.25
N GLU A 46 -19.87 8.67 14.12
CA GLU A 46 -18.53 8.12 13.90
C GLU A 46 -18.44 6.58 13.99
N ARG A 47 -19.56 5.86 13.91
CA ARG A 47 -19.56 4.40 13.95
C ARG A 47 -18.97 3.78 12.68
N ALA A 48 -19.28 4.34 11.52
CA ALA A 48 -18.68 3.92 10.26
C ALA A 48 -17.60 4.92 9.82
N THR A 49 -16.55 4.40 9.20
CA THR A 49 -15.45 5.20 8.67
C THR A 49 -15.63 5.51 7.20
N VAL A 50 -15.10 6.65 6.76
CA VAL A 50 -15.09 7.10 5.37
C VAL A 50 -13.66 7.46 4.98
N SER A 51 -13.11 6.73 4.02
CA SER A 51 -11.69 6.79 3.69
C SER A 51 -11.38 7.86 2.64
N LEU A 52 -10.53 8.83 3.00
CA LEU A 52 -9.85 9.73 2.05
C LEU A 52 -8.52 9.09 1.62
N GLY A 53 -8.49 8.50 0.43
CA GLY A 53 -7.31 7.79 -0.09
C GLY A 53 -6.23 8.71 -0.68
N TYR A 54 -4.96 8.31 -0.57
CA TYR A 54 -3.83 8.94 -1.26
C TYR A 54 -2.77 7.90 -1.73
N ILE A 55 -1.93 8.32 -2.69
CA ILE A 55 -0.79 7.58 -3.27
C ILE A 55 0.27 8.59 -3.76
N GLY A 56 1.53 8.16 -3.93
CA GLY A 56 2.53 8.90 -4.67
C GLY A 56 3.15 10.06 -3.91
N LEU A 57 3.32 9.92 -2.59
CA LEU A 57 3.90 10.98 -1.77
C LEU A 57 5.40 11.20 -2.08
N ALA A 58 6.09 10.13 -2.49
CA ALA A 58 7.47 10.19 -2.96
C ALA A 58 7.61 11.11 -4.18
N GLU A 59 6.80 10.85 -5.20
CA GLU A 59 6.79 11.56 -6.47
C GLU A 59 6.22 12.98 -6.32
N THR A 60 5.17 13.15 -5.51
CA THR A 60 4.61 14.48 -5.21
C THR A 60 5.65 15.40 -4.59
N THR A 61 6.45 14.89 -3.65
CA THR A 61 7.51 15.67 -3.00
C THR A 61 8.69 15.92 -3.95
N ALA A 62 8.99 14.96 -4.84
CA ALA A 62 10.05 15.09 -5.83
C ALA A 62 9.83 16.27 -6.80
N VAL A 63 8.58 16.65 -7.07
CA VAL A 63 8.26 17.86 -7.86
C VAL A 63 8.82 19.14 -7.23
N PHE A 64 8.93 19.20 -5.91
CA PHE A 64 9.38 20.40 -5.17
C PHE A 64 10.83 20.33 -4.74
N TYR A 65 11.31 19.14 -4.35
CA TYR A 65 12.64 18.93 -3.76
C TYR A 65 13.60 18.16 -4.68
N GLY A 66 13.16 17.80 -5.90
CA GLY A 66 13.91 17.02 -6.86
C GLY A 66 13.92 15.51 -6.56
N LYS A 67 14.18 14.69 -7.58
CA LYS A 67 14.10 13.22 -7.51
C LYS A 67 14.96 12.56 -6.41
N ASN A 68 16.06 13.21 -6.01
CA ASN A 68 17.04 12.69 -5.06
C ASN A 68 16.74 13.08 -3.59
N TRP A 69 15.56 13.65 -3.32
CA TRP A 69 15.15 13.98 -1.97
C TRP A 69 15.02 12.73 -1.09
N ILE A 70 14.77 11.55 -1.68
CA ILE A 70 15.02 10.24 -1.09
C ILE A 70 16.17 9.58 -1.87
N ARG A 71 17.08 8.92 -1.18
CA ARG A 71 18.30 8.30 -1.74
C ARG A 71 18.75 7.15 -0.85
N ASP A 72 19.57 6.24 -1.35
CA ASP A 72 20.09 5.14 -0.52
C ASP A 72 20.60 5.64 0.83
N HIS A 73 20.13 4.97 1.89
CA HIS A 73 20.46 5.29 3.28
C HIS A 73 20.15 6.73 3.72
N GLY A 74 19.18 7.43 3.10
CA GLY A 74 18.85 8.77 3.54
C GLY A 74 17.68 9.47 2.83
N TRP A 75 17.38 10.66 3.33
CA TRP A 75 16.42 11.59 2.73
C TRP A 75 16.76 13.03 3.13
N ASP A 76 16.21 13.99 2.40
CA ASP A 76 16.18 15.39 2.77
C ASP A 76 15.16 15.61 3.91
N PRO A 77 15.59 16.09 5.09
CA PRO A 77 14.69 16.40 6.20
C PRO A 77 13.57 17.39 5.79
N GLU A 78 13.87 18.40 4.99
CA GLU A 78 12.87 19.39 4.56
C GLU A 78 11.82 18.76 3.64
N GLY A 79 12.25 17.88 2.73
CA GLY A 79 11.37 17.09 1.88
C GLY A 79 10.45 16.17 2.71
N LYS A 80 10.99 15.50 3.75
CA LYS A 80 10.18 14.68 4.66
C LYS A 80 9.17 15.52 5.45
N GLU A 81 9.55 16.70 5.92
CA GLU A 81 8.63 17.61 6.62
C GLU A 81 7.51 18.10 5.69
N PHE A 82 7.83 18.42 4.44
CA PHE A 82 6.84 18.77 3.43
C PHE A 82 5.87 17.62 3.17
N ALA A 83 6.38 16.40 2.94
CA ALA A 83 5.57 15.19 2.76
C ALA A 83 4.61 14.96 3.95
N LEU A 84 5.12 15.10 5.19
CA LEU A 84 4.30 15.01 6.40
C LEU A 84 3.23 16.10 6.47
N SER A 85 3.54 17.33 6.03
CA SER A 85 2.59 18.45 6.03
C SER A 85 1.36 18.17 5.16
N ILE A 86 1.54 17.46 4.04
CA ILE A 86 0.44 17.06 3.15
C ILE A 86 -0.51 16.10 3.89
N VAL A 87 0.03 15.05 4.52
CA VAL A 87 -0.77 14.05 5.25
C VAL A 87 -1.44 14.67 6.49
N LYS A 88 -0.72 15.54 7.21
CA LYS A 88 -1.27 16.33 8.33
C LYS A 88 -2.47 17.17 7.87
N ARG A 89 -2.33 17.88 6.75
CA ARG A 89 -3.41 18.70 6.21
C ARG A 89 -4.64 17.87 5.84
N MET A 90 -4.45 16.70 5.23
CA MET A 90 -5.55 15.77 4.95
C MET A 90 -6.23 15.28 6.24
N ASN A 91 -5.44 14.96 7.27
CA ASN A 91 -5.96 14.51 8.57
C ASN A 91 -6.81 15.58 9.26
N GLU A 92 -6.35 16.84 9.26
CA GLU A 92 -7.10 17.98 9.80
C GLU A 92 -8.44 18.18 9.08
N LEU A 93 -8.43 18.08 7.75
CA LEU A 93 -9.65 18.19 6.95
C LEU A 93 -10.64 17.06 7.28
N CYS A 94 -10.16 15.81 7.38
CA CYS A 94 -10.99 14.69 7.82
C CYS A 94 -11.62 14.95 9.19
N LYS A 95 -10.86 15.42 10.18
CA LYS A 95 -11.40 15.77 11.51
C LYS A 95 -12.48 16.84 11.44
N GLN A 96 -12.29 17.87 10.61
CA GLN A 96 -13.29 18.93 10.40
C GLN A 96 -14.58 18.36 9.79
N TRP A 97 -14.48 17.50 8.78
CA TRP A 97 -15.63 16.85 8.15
C TRP A 97 -16.34 15.90 9.10
N SER A 98 -15.62 15.13 9.91
CA SER A 98 -16.23 14.24 10.91
C SER A 98 -17.08 15.01 11.91
N LYS A 99 -16.53 16.11 12.43
CA LYS A 99 -17.26 16.98 13.35
C LYS A 99 -18.49 17.64 12.71
N ALA A 100 -18.40 18.03 11.45
CA ALA A 100 -19.48 18.71 10.75
C ALA A 100 -20.63 17.77 10.34
N GLU A 101 -20.32 16.50 10.05
CA GLU A 101 -21.27 15.60 9.37
C GLU A 101 -21.62 14.34 10.17
N GLY A 102 -20.89 14.05 11.24
CA GLY A 102 -21.15 12.92 12.14
C GLY A 102 -20.72 11.56 11.59
N TYR A 103 -19.85 11.50 10.57
CA TYR A 103 -19.25 10.28 10.02
C TYR A 103 -17.73 10.29 10.26
N HIS A 104 -17.11 9.14 10.50
CA HIS A 104 -15.67 9.12 10.83
C HIS A 104 -14.80 9.18 9.57
N TYR A 105 -14.52 10.38 9.07
CA TYR A 105 -13.56 10.56 7.99
C TYR A 105 -12.14 10.29 8.49
N SER A 106 -11.37 9.54 7.71
CA SER A 106 -9.98 9.23 8.03
C SER A 106 -9.14 9.12 6.77
N VAL A 107 -7.87 9.49 6.88
CA VAL A 107 -6.90 9.39 5.78
C VAL A 107 -6.46 7.95 5.64
N TYR A 108 -6.49 7.43 4.42
CA TYR A 108 -6.27 6.03 4.10
C TYR A 108 -5.12 5.86 3.11
N SER A 109 -4.10 5.12 3.51
CA SER A 109 -2.96 4.77 2.67
C SER A 109 -3.36 3.67 1.70
N THR A 110 -3.87 4.06 0.53
CA THR A 110 -4.57 3.18 -0.41
C THR A 110 -3.66 2.04 -0.90
N PRO A 111 -4.08 0.75 -0.79
CA PRO A 111 -3.40 -0.35 -1.45
C PRO A 111 -3.67 -0.24 -2.96
N SER A 112 -2.72 0.34 -3.68
CA SER A 112 -2.96 0.88 -5.02
C SER A 112 -2.50 -0.07 -6.11
N GLU A 113 -3.07 -1.28 -6.15
CA GLU A 113 -2.63 -2.32 -7.08
C GLU A 113 -2.75 -1.91 -8.55
N SER A 114 -3.94 -1.48 -8.97
CA SER A 114 -4.18 -0.95 -10.32
C SER A 114 -4.07 0.57 -10.41
N LEU A 115 -4.24 1.26 -9.28
CA LEU A 115 -4.27 2.72 -9.25
C LEU A 115 -2.89 3.34 -9.49
N THR A 116 -1.83 2.66 -9.06
CA THR A 116 -0.44 3.09 -9.25
C THR A 116 -0.10 3.27 -10.73
N ASP A 117 -0.43 2.26 -11.55
CA ASP A 117 -0.27 2.26 -13.01
C ASP A 117 -1.19 3.30 -13.67
N ARG A 118 -2.48 3.27 -13.30
CA ARG A 118 -3.49 4.11 -13.94
C ARG A 118 -3.19 5.60 -13.79
N PHE A 119 -2.84 6.05 -12.58
CA PHE A 119 -2.55 7.47 -12.35
C PHE A 119 -1.26 7.89 -13.05
N ASN A 120 -0.19 7.10 -12.96
CA ASN A 120 1.05 7.37 -13.65
C ASN A 120 0.83 7.51 -15.16
N ARG A 121 0.12 6.56 -15.79
CA ARG A 121 -0.18 6.59 -17.22
C ARG A 121 -1.00 7.83 -17.62
N MET A 122 -2.05 8.16 -16.87
CA MET A 122 -2.87 9.34 -17.15
C MET A 122 -2.07 10.65 -17.01
N ASP A 123 -1.19 10.74 -16.02
CA ASP A 123 -0.33 11.91 -15.83
C ASP A 123 0.76 11.98 -16.89
N ARG A 124 1.36 10.84 -17.28
CA ARG A 124 2.34 10.76 -18.36
C ARG A 124 1.76 11.12 -19.72
N GLU A 125 0.53 10.69 -20.01
CA GLU A 125 -0.22 11.10 -21.22
C GLU A 125 -0.39 12.63 -21.28
N LYS A 126 -0.62 13.27 -20.12
CA LYS A 126 -0.91 14.71 -20.04
C LYS A 126 0.34 15.59 -19.94
N PHE A 127 1.34 15.16 -19.17
CA PHE A 127 2.49 15.98 -18.78
C PHE A 127 3.82 15.44 -19.34
N GLY A 128 3.79 14.30 -20.04
CA GLY A 128 4.98 13.64 -20.55
C GLY A 128 5.78 12.93 -19.46
N ARG A 129 7.04 12.64 -19.79
CA ARG A 129 7.97 11.95 -18.89
C ARG A 129 8.64 12.97 -17.97
N ILE A 130 8.37 12.90 -16.67
CA ILE A 130 8.93 13.77 -15.63
C ILE A 130 9.86 12.91 -14.77
N GLU A 131 11.11 13.36 -14.64
CA GLU A 131 12.16 12.65 -13.92
C GLU A 131 11.84 12.50 -12.41
N GLY A 132 11.89 11.28 -11.88
CA GLY A 132 11.52 10.93 -10.51
C GLY A 132 10.02 11.01 -10.19
N VAL A 133 9.16 11.04 -11.21
CA VAL A 133 7.71 11.16 -11.06
C VAL A 133 6.97 10.22 -12.02
N THR A 134 7.05 10.48 -13.33
CA THR A 134 6.36 9.68 -14.37
C THR A 134 7.34 8.97 -15.31
N ASP A 135 8.62 8.96 -14.96
CA ASP A 135 9.69 8.31 -15.72
C ASP A 135 9.85 6.82 -15.43
N HIS A 136 9.18 6.34 -14.38
CA HIS A 136 8.85 4.95 -14.09
C HIS A 136 7.34 4.72 -14.30
N ASP A 137 6.90 3.50 -14.61
CA ASP A 137 5.52 3.19 -15.05
C ASP A 137 4.49 3.02 -13.91
N PHE A 138 4.80 3.56 -12.72
CA PHE A 138 3.98 3.43 -11.51
C PHE A 138 4.19 4.59 -10.55
N TYR A 139 3.39 4.71 -9.50
CA TYR A 139 3.63 5.57 -8.35
C TYR A 139 3.88 4.78 -7.06
N THR A 140 4.80 5.27 -6.23
CA THR A 140 5.11 4.68 -4.93
C THR A 140 3.88 4.66 -4.03
N ASN A 141 3.63 3.54 -3.36
CA ASN A 141 2.41 3.34 -2.60
C ASN A 141 2.37 4.25 -1.36
N SER A 142 1.39 5.17 -1.34
CA SER A 142 1.14 6.09 -0.22
C SER A 142 2.39 6.80 0.29
N PHE A 143 2.92 6.42 1.46
CA PHE A 143 4.07 7.04 2.13
C PHE A 143 5.35 6.21 2.04
N HIS A 144 5.32 5.09 1.31
CA HIS A 144 6.43 4.14 1.31
C HIS A 144 7.71 4.76 0.75
N TYR A 145 8.83 4.25 1.24
CA TYR A 145 10.13 4.49 0.64
C TYR A 145 10.17 3.90 -0.79
N PRO A 146 10.73 4.61 -1.79
CA PRO A 146 10.82 4.12 -3.16
C PRO A 146 11.53 2.77 -3.24
N VAL A 147 10.97 1.86 -4.04
CA VAL A 147 11.32 0.43 -4.00
C VAL A 147 12.65 0.08 -4.64
N TRP A 148 13.17 0.97 -5.49
CA TRP A 148 14.46 0.82 -6.17
C TRP A 148 15.65 1.32 -5.34
N LEU A 149 15.39 1.94 -4.18
CA LEU A 149 16.42 2.41 -3.25
C LEU A 149 16.68 1.35 -2.18
N GLN A 150 17.91 1.32 -1.66
CA GLN A 150 18.42 0.28 -0.75
C GLN A 150 18.60 0.77 0.69
N PRO A 151 17.53 1.18 1.43
CA PRO A 151 17.65 1.42 2.86
C PRO A 151 17.82 0.09 3.60
N THR A 152 18.40 0.12 4.79
CA THR A 152 18.23 -0.97 5.76
C THR A 152 16.78 -1.03 6.25
N PRO A 153 16.29 -2.15 6.81
CA PRO A 153 14.94 -2.22 7.35
C PRO A 153 14.72 -1.14 8.43
N MET A 154 15.70 -0.91 9.30
CA MET A 154 15.62 0.10 10.36
C MET A 154 15.49 1.52 9.79
N GLU A 155 16.29 1.88 8.78
CA GLU A 155 16.21 3.19 8.12
C GLU A 155 14.86 3.41 7.45
N LYS A 156 14.37 2.40 6.72
CA LYS A 156 13.06 2.46 6.06
C LYS A 156 11.94 2.66 7.08
N LEU A 157 11.92 1.86 8.15
CA LEU A 157 10.90 1.98 9.19
C LEU A 157 11.00 3.33 9.93
N ASN A 158 12.21 3.82 10.19
CA ASN A 158 12.39 5.12 10.83
C ASN A 158 11.98 6.30 9.92
N TYR A 159 12.14 6.17 8.60
CA TYR A 159 11.56 7.13 7.66
C TYR A 159 10.03 7.10 7.75
N GLU A 160 9.43 5.91 7.69
CA GLU A 160 7.98 5.75 7.51
C GLU A 160 7.14 5.92 8.79
N LYS A 161 7.73 5.77 9.98
CA LYS A 161 7.00 5.69 11.27
C LYS A 161 6.04 6.85 11.56
N ASP A 162 6.31 8.05 11.02
CA ASP A 162 5.57 9.26 11.38
C ASP A 162 4.25 9.41 10.60
N PHE A 163 4.16 8.84 9.40
CA PHE A 163 2.98 8.99 8.52
C PHE A 163 1.71 8.29 9.06
N PRO A 164 1.78 7.06 9.59
CA PRO A 164 0.61 6.35 10.16
C PRO A 164 -0.17 7.13 11.21
N TYR A 165 0.47 7.97 12.02
CA TYR A 165 -0.21 8.80 13.02
C TYR A 165 -1.18 9.82 12.40
N TYR A 166 -0.95 10.21 11.14
CA TYR A 166 -1.83 11.09 10.38
C TYR A 166 -2.72 10.32 9.38
N ALA A 167 -2.27 9.15 8.94
CA ALA A 167 -2.99 8.24 8.03
C ALA A 167 -3.65 7.04 8.76
N SER A 168 -4.28 7.31 9.91
CA SER A 168 -4.79 6.27 10.81
C SER A 168 -6.00 5.49 10.28
N GLY A 169 -6.61 5.91 9.17
CA GLY A 169 -7.71 5.18 8.53
C GLY A 169 -7.27 3.85 7.91
N GLY A 170 -5.96 3.71 7.64
CA GLY A 170 -5.33 2.49 7.18
C GLY A 170 -3.93 2.74 6.67
N PHE A 171 -3.00 1.89 7.09
CA PHE A 171 -1.58 1.95 6.75
C PHE A 171 -0.97 0.57 6.91
N ILE A 172 0.17 0.35 6.28
CA ILE A 172 1.03 -0.83 6.50
C ILE A 172 2.45 -0.44 6.12
N ASN A 173 3.44 -0.96 6.83
CA ASN A 173 4.85 -0.87 6.50
C ASN A 173 5.31 -2.21 5.92
N TYR A 174 6.24 -2.20 4.97
CA TYR A 174 6.88 -3.40 4.45
C TYR A 174 8.40 -3.28 4.47
N CYS A 175 9.05 -4.40 4.68
CA CYS A 175 10.47 -4.56 4.40
C CYS A 175 10.68 -5.79 3.50
N GLU A 176 11.59 -5.66 2.54
CA GLU A 176 12.01 -6.72 1.62
C GLU A 176 13.26 -7.41 2.17
N TYR A 177 13.19 -8.74 2.26
CA TYR A 177 14.23 -9.57 2.84
C TYR A 177 14.66 -10.65 1.84
N PRO A 178 15.92 -11.13 1.92
CA PRO A 178 16.32 -12.38 1.29
C PRO A 178 15.57 -13.57 1.94
N CYS A 179 15.90 -14.79 1.53
CA CYS A 179 15.46 -15.98 2.26
C CYS A 179 16.10 -15.96 3.65
N LEU A 180 15.29 -15.91 4.71
CA LEU A 180 15.76 -15.84 6.10
C LEU A 180 15.36 -17.06 6.94
N GLN A 181 15.07 -18.19 6.29
CA GLN A 181 14.70 -19.43 6.98
C GLN A 181 15.78 -19.89 7.97
N ASP A 182 17.06 -19.75 7.59
CA ASP A 182 18.20 -20.14 8.43
C ASP A 182 18.60 -19.05 9.44
N ASN A 183 18.01 -17.86 9.37
CA ASN A 183 18.31 -16.74 10.27
C ASN A 183 17.03 -16.03 10.78
N PRO A 184 16.17 -16.73 11.54
CA PRO A 184 14.96 -16.14 12.10
C PRO A 184 15.27 -15.04 13.12
N LYS A 185 16.46 -15.03 13.73
CA LYS A 185 16.90 -13.99 14.67
C LYS A 185 17.06 -12.63 14.01
N ALA A 186 17.45 -12.58 12.73
CA ALA A 186 17.48 -11.32 11.97
C ALA A 186 16.08 -10.74 11.77
N LEU A 187 15.07 -11.58 11.50
CA LEU A 187 13.68 -11.14 11.39
C LEU A 187 13.15 -10.63 12.74
N GLU A 188 13.41 -11.37 13.82
CA GLU A 188 13.02 -10.98 15.18
C GLU A 188 13.62 -9.62 15.57
N ALA A 189 14.90 -9.37 15.25
CA ALA A 189 15.55 -8.09 15.52
C ALA A 189 14.86 -6.90 14.82
N VAL A 190 14.38 -7.09 13.59
CA VAL A 190 13.62 -6.03 12.89
C VAL A 190 12.22 -5.87 13.47
N TRP A 191 11.55 -6.96 13.85
CA TRP A 191 10.25 -6.90 14.51
C TRP A 191 10.32 -6.20 15.86
N ASP A 192 11.33 -6.52 16.68
CA ASP A 192 11.58 -5.87 17.95
C ASP A 192 11.87 -4.37 17.76
N TYR A 193 12.69 -4.02 16.77
CA TYR A 193 12.95 -2.63 16.43
C TYR A 193 11.66 -1.90 16.03
N ALA A 194 10.86 -2.49 15.13
CA ALA A 194 9.59 -1.94 14.66
C ALA A 194 8.61 -1.71 15.82
N TYR A 195 8.50 -2.68 16.74
CA TYR A 195 7.71 -2.58 17.95
C TYR A 195 8.19 -1.41 18.83
N ASN A 196 9.50 -1.32 19.08
CA ASN A 196 10.11 -0.31 19.93
C ASN A 196 9.94 1.12 19.41
N ILE A 197 9.91 1.32 18.10
CA ILE A 197 9.70 2.66 17.49
C ILE A 197 8.23 2.98 17.21
N GLY A 198 7.31 2.06 17.50
CA GLY A 198 5.86 2.29 17.41
C GLY A 198 5.21 2.00 16.05
N ILE A 199 5.79 1.11 15.23
CA ILE A 199 5.14 0.65 13.99
C ILE A 199 3.92 -0.20 14.33
N GLY A 200 2.73 0.28 13.95
CA GLY A 200 1.45 -0.37 14.27
C GLY A 200 1.07 -1.55 13.37
N TYR A 201 1.59 -1.61 12.13
CA TYR A 201 1.31 -2.71 11.20
C TYR A 201 2.48 -2.91 10.23
N LEU A 202 3.20 -4.03 10.39
CA LEU A 202 4.36 -4.41 9.59
C LEU A 202 4.10 -5.72 8.84
N GLY A 203 4.48 -5.76 7.57
CA GLY A 203 4.60 -6.98 6.80
C GLY A 203 6.06 -7.30 6.44
N THR A 204 6.39 -8.58 6.50
CA THR A 204 7.69 -9.13 6.07
C THR A 204 7.53 -9.77 4.70
N ASN A 205 8.33 -9.32 3.73
CA ASN A 205 8.37 -9.90 2.39
C ASN A 205 9.66 -10.73 2.26
N THR A 206 9.51 -12.04 2.16
CA THR A 206 10.59 -12.99 1.90
C THR A 206 10.20 -13.81 0.68
N PRO A 207 11.15 -14.16 -0.22
CA PRO A 207 10.85 -15.01 -1.35
C PRO A 207 10.46 -16.41 -0.86
N ILE A 208 9.36 -16.93 -1.40
CA ILE A 208 8.83 -18.27 -1.08
C ILE A 208 8.54 -19.06 -2.36
N ASP A 209 9.21 -18.71 -3.45
CA ASP A 209 8.96 -19.35 -4.74
C ASP A 209 9.62 -20.72 -4.79
N HIS A 210 9.00 -21.63 -5.54
CA HIS A 210 9.44 -23.01 -5.68
C HIS A 210 9.33 -23.49 -7.13
N CYS A 211 10.42 -24.07 -7.65
CA CYS A 211 10.45 -24.67 -8.98
C CYS A 211 10.24 -26.20 -8.88
N PHE A 212 9.15 -26.73 -9.43
CA PHE A 212 8.88 -28.17 -9.43
C PHE A 212 9.73 -28.95 -10.46
N VAL A 213 10.46 -28.27 -11.34
CA VAL A 213 11.34 -28.90 -12.34
C VAL A 213 12.73 -29.23 -11.78
N CYS A 214 13.38 -28.26 -11.15
CA CYS A 214 14.75 -28.44 -10.62
C CYS A 214 14.83 -28.47 -9.09
N GLY A 215 13.73 -28.14 -8.39
CA GLY A 215 13.69 -28.11 -6.92
C GLY A 215 14.16 -26.80 -6.28
N PHE A 216 14.53 -25.78 -7.08
CA PHE A 216 14.96 -24.48 -6.58
C PHE A 216 13.91 -23.86 -5.63
N GLN A 217 14.39 -23.32 -4.51
CA GLN A 217 13.62 -22.56 -3.53
C GLN A 217 14.30 -21.21 -3.31
N GLY A 218 13.59 -20.11 -3.58
CA GLY A 218 14.18 -18.78 -3.48
C GLY A 218 13.43 -17.75 -4.28
N ASP A 219 14.13 -16.71 -4.70
CA ASP A 219 13.54 -15.61 -5.47
C ASP A 219 13.63 -15.92 -6.96
N PHE A 220 12.49 -15.98 -7.66
CA PHE A 220 12.50 -16.09 -9.11
C PHE A 220 12.88 -14.75 -9.76
N GLU A 221 13.60 -14.82 -10.89
CA GLU A 221 13.99 -13.64 -11.65
C GLU A 221 12.78 -13.04 -12.39
N PRO A 222 12.58 -11.71 -12.34
CA PRO A 222 11.57 -11.06 -13.14
C PRO A 222 11.89 -11.17 -14.64
N THR A 223 10.84 -11.23 -15.44
CA THR A 223 10.84 -11.16 -16.91
C THR A 223 9.87 -10.05 -17.33
N GLU A 224 9.73 -9.77 -18.63
CA GLU A 224 8.80 -8.73 -19.11
C GLU A 224 7.34 -8.99 -18.70
N GLU A 225 6.90 -10.26 -18.67
CA GLU A 225 5.49 -10.62 -18.42
C GLU A 225 5.27 -11.47 -17.15
N GLY A 226 6.32 -11.75 -16.36
CA GLY A 226 6.21 -12.65 -15.21
C GLY A 226 7.54 -12.97 -14.56
N PHE A 227 7.74 -14.22 -14.14
CA PHE A 227 8.92 -14.67 -13.41
C PHE A 227 9.42 -16.02 -13.92
N LYS A 228 10.74 -16.23 -13.87
CA LYS A 228 11.38 -17.48 -14.25
C LYS A 228 12.34 -17.99 -13.17
N CYS A 229 12.51 -19.30 -13.10
CA CYS A 229 13.48 -19.92 -12.21
C CYS A 229 14.90 -19.50 -12.64
N PRO A 230 15.75 -18.97 -11.74
CA PRO A 230 17.11 -18.56 -12.07
C PRO A 230 18.03 -19.74 -12.45
N GLU A 231 17.75 -20.95 -11.94
CA GLU A 231 18.61 -22.11 -12.17
C GLU A 231 18.34 -22.82 -13.50
N CYS A 232 17.07 -22.99 -13.88
CA CYS A 232 16.67 -23.78 -15.05
C CYS A 232 15.84 -23.01 -16.09
N GLY A 233 15.52 -21.74 -15.83
CA GLY A 233 14.69 -20.90 -16.72
C GLY A 233 13.21 -21.26 -16.75
N ASN A 234 12.74 -22.22 -15.94
CA ASN A 234 11.34 -22.63 -15.91
C ASN A 234 10.41 -21.46 -15.55
N SER A 235 9.40 -21.23 -16.38
CA SER A 235 8.33 -20.25 -16.21
C SER A 235 6.94 -20.86 -16.43
N ASP A 236 6.85 -22.19 -16.51
CA ASP A 236 5.60 -22.94 -16.67
C ASP A 236 4.75 -22.83 -15.38
N PRO A 237 3.55 -22.22 -15.41
CA PRO A 237 2.69 -22.00 -14.24
C PRO A 237 2.26 -23.28 -13.52
N ASP A 238 2.22 -24.40 -14.24
CA ASP A 238 1.84 -25.70 -13.68
C ASP A 238 3.05 -26.41 -13.04
N LYS A 239 4.27 -25.90 -13.26
CA LYS A 239 5.53 -26.47 -12.78
C LYS A 239 6.34 -25.52 -11.90
N CYS A 240 5.73 -24.43 -11.45
CA CYS A 240 6.29 -23.59 -10.40
C CYS A 240 5.19 -23.03 -9.50
N ASN A 241 5.58 -22.65 -8.29
CA ASN A 241 4.79 -21.76 -7.46
C ASN A 241 5.63 -20.51 -7.24
N VAL A 242 5.28 -19.43 -7.93
CA VAL A 242 5.82 -18.10 -7.65
C VAL A 242 4.77 -17.38 -6.84
N THR A 243 5.11 -16.88 -5.66
CA THR A 243 4.20 -16.14 -4.80
C THR A 243 4.86 -14.84 -4.37
N LYS A 244 4.33 -13.72 -4.89
CA LYS A 244 4.79 -12.37 -4.57
C LYS A 244 3.72 -11.61 -3.79
N ARG A 245 4.14 -10.68 -2.94
CA ARG A 245 3.21 -9.74 -2.33
C ARG A 245 2.95 -8.60 -3.31
N THR A 246 1.78 -8.57 -3.94
CA THR A 246 1.44 -7.51 -4.92
C THR A 246 1.22 -6.18 -4.21
N CYS A 247 0.34 -6.15 -3.22
CA CYS A 247 0.06 -4.99 -2.37
C CYS A 247 -0.11 -5.42 -0.91
N GLY A 248 -1.36 -5.62 -0.48
CA GLY A 248 -1.73 -6.15 0.83
C GLY A 248 -1.65 -7.67 0.93
N TYR A 249 -1.82 -8.36 -0.21
CA TYR A 249 -2.02 -9.80 -0.28
C TYR A 249 -0.95 -10.49 -1.13
N LEU A 250 -0.91 -11.83 -0.99
CA LEU A 250 -0.03 -12.69 -1.78
C LEU A 250 -0.75 -13.14 -3.05
N GLY A 251 -0.09 -13.00 -4.19
CA GLY A 251 -0.59 -13.44 -5.49
C GLY A 251 0.44 -14.29 -6.22
N SER A 252 -0.04 -15.16 -7.12
CA SER A 252 0.84 -15.94 -7.99
C SER A 252 0.93 -15.28 -9.38
N PRO A 253 2.00 -14.52 -9.66
CA PRO A 253 2.10 -13.73 -10.89
C PRO A 253 2.21 -14.58 -12.15
N VAL A 254 2.73 -15.80 -12.04
CA VAL A 254 2.86 -16.74 -13.17
C VAL A 254 1.51 -17.36 -13.51
N GLN A 255 0.61 -17.56 -12.54
CA GLN A 255 -0.74 -18.09 -12.78
C GLN A 255 -1.75 -17.00 -13.16
N ARG A 256 -1.63 -15.81 -12.55
CA ARG A 256 -2.48 -14.66 -12.81
C ARG A 256 -1.59 -13.43 -12.98
N PRO A 257 -1.39 -12.98 -14.23
CA PRO A 257 -0.63 -11.77 -14.50
C PRO A 257 -1.20 -10.57 -13.74
N MET A 258 -0.31 -9.71 -13.28
CA MET A 258 -0.68 -8.45 -12.64
C MET A 258 -0.72 -7.32 -13.66
N VAL A 259 -1.24 -6.16 -13.25
CA VAL A 259 -1.18 -4.96 -14.09
C VAL A 259 0.27 -4.50 -14.29
N HIS A 260 0.56 -3.91 -15.45
CA HIS A 260 1.92 -3.51 -15.87
C HIS A 260 2.70 -2.73 -14.81
N GLY A 261 2.20 -1.56 -14.37
CA GLY A 261 2.91 -0.78 -13.35
C GLY A 261 3.12 -1.50 -12.02
N ARG A 262 2.29 -2.50 -11.66
CA ARG A 262 2.53 -3.31 -10.46
C ARG A 262 3.65 -4.33 -10.69
N HIS A 263 3.70 -4.92 -11.87
CA HIS A 263 4.79 -5.82 -12.26
C HIS A 263 6.12 -5.08 -12.23
N GLU A 264 6.16 -3.90 -12.84
CA GLU A 264 7.32 -3.00 -12.80
C GLU A 264 7.72 -2.66 -11.37
N GLU A 265 6.78 -2.27 -10.51
CA GLU A 265 7.08 -1.97 -9.10
C GLU A 265 7.71 -3.16 -8.36
N ILE A 266 7.18 -4.37 -8.53
CA ILE A 266 7.73 -5.58 -7.87
C ILE A 266 9.11 -5.93 -8.44
N ALA A 267 9.29 -5.83 -9.76
CA ALA A 267 10.56 -6.11 -10.41
C ALA A 267 11.68 -5.15 -9.94
N HIS A 268 11.32 -3.94 -9.51
CA HIS A 268 12.26 -2.94 -8.98
C HIS A 268 12.53 -3.07 -7.48
N ARG A 269 11.85 -3.96 -6.74
CA ARG A 269 12.05 -4.12 -5.30
C ARG A 269 13.42 -4.69 -4.99
N VAL A 270 14.24 -3.91 -4.31
CA VAL A 270 15.55 -4.35 -3.79
C VAL A 270 15.40 -4.92 -2.38
N LYS A 271 16.26 -5.88 -2.02
CA LYS A 271 16.30 -6.41 -0.65
C LYS A 271 17.02 -5.42 0.27
N HIS A 272 16.48 -5.20 1.47
CA HIS A 272 17.04 -4.25 2.45
C HIS A 272 18.18 -4.84 3.28
N MET A 273 18.49 -6.13 3.10
CA MET A 273 19.55 -6.84 3.81
C MET A 273 20.29 -7.74 2.84
N SER A 274 21.61 -7.87 3.04
CA SER A 274 22.39 -8.95 2.43
C SER A 274 21.97 -10.30 3.04
N GLY A 275 21.85 -11.32 2.18
CA GLY A 275 21.62 -12.71 2.59
C GLY A 275 22.86 -13.36 3.20
#